data_AF-A0A3A0DZA7-F1
#
_entry.id   AF-A0A3A0DZA7-F1
#
_cell.length_a   1.000
_cell.length_b   1.000
_cell.length_c   1.000
_cell.angle_alpha   90.00
_cell.angle_beta   90.00
_cell.angle_gamma   90.00
#
_symmetry.space_group_name_H-M   'P 1'
#
loop_
_entity.id
_entity.type
_entity.pdbx_description
1 polymer ?
#
loop_
_entity_poly.entity_id
_entity_poly.type
_entity_poly.pdbx_seq_one_letter_code
_entity_poly.pdbx_strand_id
1 'polypeptide(L)'
;GDGDFNDAAIAVRRAGLPTPSPGALRAPGNRGGNVTLNAALSGLPANFGELGAFYVDGPDGSLGSLKPGAAGYAAAALAAANRSLLYAAGAGGSRQLAVPAGRYVAFYAIAGGSTADLLARNPANAASGATRAYFSFTDANPDDLASFRWASPEGQAANAELGQLHLGPPDAGHAATISLSFGA
;
A
#
# COMPACT_ATOMS: atom_id res chain seq x y z
N GLY A 1 -4.06 -15.23 27.82
CA GLY A 1 -4.54 -13.85 27.79
C GLY A 1 -3.40 -13.00 28.28
N ASP A 2 -2.43 -12.78 27.40
CA ASP A 2 -1.03 -12.52 27.75
C ASP A 2 -0.44 -11.29 27.06
N GLY A 3 -1.27 -10.49 26.40
CA GLY A 3 -0.91 -9.11 26.07
C GLY A 3 0.13 -8.96 24.95
N ASP A 4 0.15 -9.87 23.98
CA ASP A 4 0.70 -9.62 22.65
C ASP A 4 -0.45 -9.46 21.63
N PHE A 5 -0.22 -8.64 20.60
CA PHE A 5 -1.24 -8.08 19.71
C PHE A 5 -1.71 -9.06 18.60
N ASN A 6 -2.05 -10.29 18.98
CA ASN A 6 -2.50 -11.35 18.08
C ASN A 6 -3.97 -11.75 18.30
N ASP A 7 -4.82 -10.81 18.69
CA ASP A 7 -6.26 -10.90 18.42
C ASP A 7 -6.52 -10.74 16.91
N ALA A 8 -6.16 -11.82 16.20
CA ALA A 8 -6.58 -12.08 14.85
C ALA A 8 -8.10 -11.87 14.76
N ALA A 9 -8.50 -10.84 14.02
CA ALA A 9 -9.82 -10.78 13.46
C ALA A 9 -9.98 -11.99 12.54
N ILE A 10 -10.49 -13.10 13.10
CA ILE A 10 -11.12 -14.16 12.31
C ILE A 10 -12.36 -13.51 11.68
N ALA A 11 -12.18 -12.92 10.50
CA ALA A 11 -13.29 -12.72 9.60
C ALA A 11 -13.64 -14.11 9.06
N VAL A 12 -14.61 -14.79 9.68
CA VAL A 12 -15.29 -15.92 9.04
C VAL A 12 -15.91 -15.39 7.75
N ARG A 13 -15.22 -15.56 6.62
CA ARG A 13 -15.65 -15.00 5.33
C ARG A 13 -16.81 -15.83 4.80
N ARG A 14 -18.02 -15.30 4.88
CA ARG A 14 -19.06 -15.69 3.93
C ARG A 14 -18.59 -15.29 2.54
N ALA A 15 -18.55 -16.23 1.61
CA ALA A 15 -18.34 -15.96 0.19
C ALA A 15 -19.36 -14.89 -0.26
N GLY A 16 -18.87 -13.74 -0.73
CA GLY A 16 -19.70 -12.68 -1.31
C GLY A 16 -19.70 -11.30 -0.64
N LEU A 17 -18.93 -11.06 0.44
CA LEU A 17 -18.74 -9.70 0.96
C LEU A 17 -17.51 -9.02 0.32
N PRO A 18 -17.58 -7.71 -0.01
CA PRO A 18 -16.43 -6.96 -0.50
C PRO A 18 -15.28 -7.10 0.51
N THR A 19 -14.10 -7.46 0.01
CA THR A 19 -12.90 -7.57 0.84
C THR A 19 -12.60 -6.17 1.39
N PRO A 20 -12.58 -5.95 2.73
CA PRO A 20 -12.16 -4.66 3.26
C PRO A 20 -10.79 -4.34 2.67
N SER A 21 -10.65 -3.13 2.15
CA SER A 21 -9.40 -2.63 1.60
C SER A 21 -8.30 -2.88 2.63
N PRO A 22 -7.10 -3.31 2.21
CA PRO A 22 -5.97 -3.34 3.13
C PRO A 22 -5.74 -1.93 3.69
N GLY A 23 -6.13 -1.72 4.95
CA GLY A 23 -5.94 -0.45 5.65
C GLY A 23 -4.45 -0.13 5.82
N ALA A 24 -4.16 0.98 6.52
CA ALA A 24 -2.77 1.32 6.82
C ALA A 24 -2.14 0.30 7.80
N LEU A 25 -0.88 -0.03 7.61
CA LEU A 25 -0.10 -0.80 8.58
C LEU A 25 0.40 0.11 9.69
N ARG A 26 0.25 -0.31 10.94
CA ARG A 26 0.81 0.42 12.07
C ARG A 26 2.22 -0.09 12.37
N ALA A 27 3.21 0.79 12.27
CA ALA A 27 4.57 0.45 12.68
C ALA A 27 4.59 0.11 14.18
N PRO A 28 5.22 -1.00 14.59
CA PRO A 28 5.24 -1.42 15.98
C PRO A 28 6.07 -0.47 16.85
N GLY A 29 5.99 -0.65 18.16
CA GLY A 29 6.73 0.15 19.14
C GLY A 29 6.05 1.46 19.55
N ASN A 30 6.65 2.10 20.56
CA ASN A 30 6.22 3.40 21.10
C ASN A 30 6.90 4.54 20.33
N ARG A 31 6.20 5.68 20.22
CA ARG A 31 6.72 6.88 19.54
C ARG A 31 8.06 7.29 20.14
N GLY A 32 9.06 7.53 19.28
CA GLY A 32 10.39 8.01 19.68
C GLY A 32 11.57 7.30 19.00
N GLY A 33 11.33 6.17 18.33
CA GLY A 33 12.32 5.46 17.51
C GLY A 33 11.83 5.13 16.10
N ASN A 34 12.70 4.53 15.30
CA ASN A 34 12.36 3.98 13.98
C ASN A 34 12.34 2.45 14.05
N VAL A 35 11.42 1.84 13.30
CA VAL A 35 11.36 0.40 13.01
C VAL A 35 11.67 0.20 11.53
N THR A 36 12.37 -0.88 11.20
CA THR A 36 12.68 -1.21 9.81
C THR A 36 11.52 -1.98 9.18
N LEU A 37 10.92 -1.41 8.14
CA LEU A 37 10.05 -2.13 7.21
C LEU A 37 10.91 -2.79 6.13
N ASN A 38 10.88 -4.11 6.05
CA ASN A 38 11.45 -4.88 4.96
C ASN A 38 10.38 -5.09 3.90
N ALA A 39 10.68 -4.71 2.68
CA ALA A 39 9.85 -4.96 1.50
C ALA A 39 10.62 -5.87 0.54
N ALA A 40 9.97 -6.90 0.00
CA ALA A 40 10.52 -7.71 -1.07
C ALA A 40 9.53 -7.78 -2.23
N LEU A 41 9.94 -7.33 -3.41
CA LEU A 41 9.10 -7.30 -4.61
C LEU A 41 9.57 -8.37 -5.61
N SER A 42 8.65 -9.22 -6.02
CA SER A 42 8.88 -10.27 -7.03
C SER A 42 7.70 -10.39 -7.99
N GLY A 43 8.01 -10.68 -9.25
CA GLY A 43 7.05 -10.58 -10.36
C GLY A 43 6.70 -9.11 -10.60
N LEU A 44 7.10 -8.58 -11.76
CA LEU A 44 6.74 -7.21 -12.16
C LEU A 44 5.83 -7.30 -13.38
N PRO A 45 4.64 -6.67 -13.36
CA PRO A 45 3.82 -6.58 -14.56
C PRO A 45 4.50 -5.69 -15.59
N ALA A 46 4.21 -5.91 -16.87
CA ALA A 46 4.87 -5.19 -17.97
C ALA A 46 4.67 -3.67 -17.91
N ASN A 47 3.59 -3.20 -17.30
CA ASN A 47 3.24 -1.79 -17.11
C ASN A 47 3.66 -1.24 -15.73
N PHE A 48 4.48 -1.96 -14.97
CA PHE A 48 4.99 -1.51 -13.69
C PHE A 48 5.84 -0.24 -13.85
N GLY A 49 5.40 0.84 -13.20
CA GLY A 49 6.11 2.11 -13.22
C GLY A 49 6.83 2.42 -11.91
N GLU A 50 6.10 2.38 -10.80
CA GLU A 50 6.63 2.74 -9.49
C GLU A 50 5.88 2.00 -8.37
N LEU A 51 6.56 1.70 -7.27
CA LEU A 51 5.97 1.27 -6.02
C LEU A 51 6.63 2.01 -4.87
N GLY A 52 5.81 2.53 -3.97
CA GLY A 52 6.28 3.23 -2.80
C GLY A 52 5.35 3.10 -1.61
N ALA A 53 5.81 3.68 -0.51
CA ALA A 53 5.08 3.81 0.74
C ALA A 53 4.83 5.28 1.04
N PHE A 54 3.78 5.57 1.80
CA PHE A 54 3.46 6.90 2.30
C PHE A 54 2.86 6.82 3.70
N TYR A 55 2.88 7.93 4.43
CA TYR A 55 2.33 7.97 5.78
C TYR A 55 0.92 8.52 5.80
N VAL A 56 0.10 7.99 6.72
CA VAL A 56 -1.25 8.47 7.02
C VAL A 56 -1.39 8.75 8.52
N ASP A 57 -2.44 9.46 8.89
CA ASP A 57 -2.71 9.85 10.28
C ASP A 57 -3.48 8.79 11.06
N GLY A 58 -4.27 7.97 10.37
CA GLY A 58 -5.08 6.93 10.96
C GLY A 58 -5.15 5.64 10.13
N PRO A 59 -5.69 4.55 10.72
CA PRO A 59 -5.82 3.27 10.03
C PRO A 59 -6.76 3.33 8.81
N ASP A 60 -7.63 4.34 8.78
CA ASP A 60 -8.58 4.64 7.72
C ASP A 60 -7.96 5.40 6.53
N GLY A 61 -6.66 5.65 6.55
CA GLY A 61 -5.96 6.33 5.47
C GLY A 61 -6.10 7.84 5.48
N SER A 62 -6.61 8.44 6.56
CA SER A 62 -6.79 9.89 6.62
C SER A 62 -5.47 10.67 6.54
N LEU A 63 -5.51 11.81 5.85
CA LEU A 63 -4.44 12.81 5.76
C LEU A 63 -5.02 14.17 6.18
N GLY A 64 -4.90 14.52 7.46
CA GLY A 64 -5.63 15.62 8.07
C GLY A 64 -7.14 15.43 7.88
N SER A 65 -7.77 16.34 7.13
CA SER A 65 -9.20 16.27 6.79
C SER A 65 -9.49 15.48 5.50
N LEU A 66 -8.47 15.05 4.75
CA LEU A 66 -8.64 14.31 3.51
C LEU A 66 -8.81 12.83 3.80
N LYS A 67 -9.92 12.25 3.31
CA LYS A 67 -10.12 10.79 3.27
C LYS A 67 -9.66 10.24 1.92
N PRO A 68 -9.31 8.94 1.85
CA PRO A 68 -9.18 8.25 0.58
C PRO A 68 -10.36 8.58 -0.36
N GLY A 69 -10.06 8.89 -1.63
CA GLY A 69 -11.06 9.28 -2.63
C GLY A 69 -11.46 10.75 -2.65
N ALA A 70 -11.12 11.54 -1.61
CA ALA A 70 -11.36 12.97 -1.63
C ALA A 70 -10.51 13.67 -2.70
N ALA A 71 -11.06 14.74 -3.28
CA ALA A 71 -10.31 15.59 -4.22
C ALA A 71 -9.02 16.10 -3.57
N GLY A 72 -7.89 15.91 -4.25
CA GLY A 72 -6.56 16.29 -3.76
C GLY A 72 -5.90 15.25 -2.84
N TYR A 73 -6.58 14.16 -2.46
CA TYR A 73 -6.00 13.09 -1.65
C TYR A 73 -4.75 12.49 -2.31
N ALA A 74 -4.84 12.12 -3.59
CA ALA A 74 -3.72 11.51 -4.31
C ALA A 74 -2.48 12.43 -4.34
N ALA A 75 -2.67 13.73 -4.58
CA ALA A 75 -1.59 14.71 -4.58
C ALA A 75 -0.95 14.89 -3.19
N ALA A 76 -1.78 14.89 -2.12
CA ALA A 76 -1.30 15.00 -0.74
C ALA A 76 -0.56 13.73 -0.29
N ALA A 77 -1.13 12.55 -0.56
CA ALA A 77 -0.54 11.25 -0.25
C ALA A 77 0.83 11.09 -0.94
N LEU A 78 0.90 11.51 -2.20
CA LEU A 78 2.09 11.41 -3.04
C LEU A 78 2.94 12.67 -3.01
N ALA A 79 2.80 13.57 -2.04
CA ALA A 79 3.73 14.70 -1.92
C ALA A 79 5.14 14.19 -1.59
N ALA A 80 6.18 14.86 -2.08
CA ALA A 80 7.58 14.41 -1.88
C ALA A 80 7.97 14.27 -0.41
N ALA A 81 7.38 15.08 0.48
CA ALA A 81 7.61 15.02 1.91
C ALA A 81 6.86 13.89 2.64
N ASN A 82 5.85 13.27 1.99
CA ASN A 82 5.00 12.25 2.61
C ASN A 82 5.19 10.84 2.04
N ARG A 83 6.00 10.69 0.97
CA ARG A 83 6.23 9.42 0.29
C ARG A 83 7.67 8.96 0.37
N SER A 84 7.87 7.66 0.21
CA SER A 84 9.17 7.02 0.05
C SER A 84 9.10 6.04 -1.12
N LEU A 85 9.98 6.24 -2.10
CA LEU A 85 10.11 5.33 -3.23
C LEU A 85 10.76 4.03 -2.77
N LEU A 86 10.11 2.89 -3.04
CA LEU A 86 10.69 1.57 -2.78
C LEU A 86 11.30 1.00 -4.06
N TYR A 87 10.55 1.04 -5.16
CA TYR A 87 10.95 0.47 -6.45
C TYR A 87 10.54 1.38 -7.61
N ALA A 88 11.49 1.67 -8.50
CA ALA A 88 11.23 2.29 -9.80
C ALA A 88 10.97 1.23 -10.87
N ALA A 89 10.59 1.65 -12.08
CA ALA A 89 10.26 0.76 -13.19
C ALA A 89 11.38 -0.28 -13.43
N GLY A 90 10.99 -1.55 -13.58
CA GLY A 90 11.92 -2.66 -13.77
C GLY A 90 12.77 -3.05 -12.55
N ALA A 91 12.65 -2.34 -11.41
CA ALA A 91 13.36 -2.68 -10.18
C ALA A 91 12.53 -3.62 -9.29
N GLY A 92 13.19 -4.64 -8.75
CA GLY A 92 12.63 -5.58 -7.77
C GLY A 92 13.66 -5.96 -6.71
N GLY A 93 13.43 -7.05 -5.99
CA GLY A 93 14.32 -7.52 -4.92
C GLY A 93 13.93 -6.97 -3.56
N SER A 94 14.89 -6.86 -2.64
CA SER A 94 14.64 -6.44 -1.25
C SER A 94 15.02 -4.97 -0.99
N ARG A 95 14.19 -4.29 -0.21
CA ARG A 95 14.37 -2.91 0.24
C ARG A 95 14.05 -2.79 1.72
N GLN A 96 14.69 -1.83 2.37
CA GLN A 96 14.43 -1.46 3.76
C GLN A 96 14.00 -0.01 3.82
N LEU A 97 12.98 0.26 4.62
CA LEU A 97 12.49 1.61 4.91
C LEU A 97 12.48 1.80 6.43
N ALA A 98 13.14 2.85 6.90
CA ALA A 98 13.01 3.27 8.29
C ALA A 98 11.67 3.99 8.48
N VAL A 99 10.82 3.43 9.34
CA VAL A 99 9.48 3.95 9.63
C VAL A 99 9.42 4.40 11.09
N PRO A 100 8.97 5.64 11.40
CA PRO A 100 8.77 6.05 12.77
C PRO A 100 7.78 5.12 13.50
N ALA A 101 8.17 4.64 14.68
CA ALA A 101 7.36 3.75 15.50
C ALA A 101 5.99 4.37 15.83
N GLY A 102 4.93 3.57 15.74
CA GLY A 102 3.56 3.99 15.97
C GLY A 102 2.95 4.88 14.86
N ARG A 103 3.65 5.09 13.74
CA ARG A 103 3.09 5.73 12.54
C ARG A 103 2.30 4.71 11.72
N TYR A 104 1.32 5.20 10.97
CA TYR A 104 0.60 4.40 9.97
C TYR A 104 1.26 4.58 8.59
N VAL A 105 1.56 3.46 7.94
CA VAL A 105 2.14 3.40 6.60
C VAL A 105 1.17 2.73 5.65
N ALA A 106 1.01 3.32 4.47
CA ALA A 106 0.20 2.81 3.38
C ALA A 106 1.06 2.73 2.11
N PHE A 107 0.52 2.06 1.08
CA PHE A 107 1.29 1.77 -0.13
C PHE A 107 0.60 2.32 -1.36
N TYR A 108 1.42 2.67 -2.36
CA TYR A 108 0.94 3.11 -3.66
C TYR A 108 1.78 2.48 -4.77
N ALA A 109 1.16 2.29 -5.92
CA ALA A 109 1.81 1.86 -7.14
C ALA A 109 1.39 2.78 -8.29
N ILE A 110 2.33 3.06 -9.19
CA ILE A 110 2.08 3.81 -10.42
C ILE A 110 2.14 2.86 -11.61
N ALA A 111 1.09 2.88 -12.43
CA ALA A 111 1.08 2.19 -13.70
C ALA A 111 1.56 3.13 -14.82
N GLY A 112 2.51 2.67 -15.64
CA GLY A 112 2.92 3.35 -16.87
C GLY A 112 3.73 4.65 -16.69
N GLY A 113 4.37 4.86 -15.54
CA GLY A 113 5.18 6.06 -15.30
C GLY A 113 5.66 6.19 -13.86
N SER A 114 6.02 7.40 -13.46
CA SER A 114 6.45 7.74 -12.10
C SER A 114 5.40 8.57 -11.36
N THR A 115 5.60 8.75 -10.05
CA THR A 115 4.82 9.72 -9.27
C THR A 115 4.96 11.14 -9.83
N ALA A 116 6.12 11.50 -10.38
CA ALA A 116 6.30 12.82 -11.00
C ALA A 116 5.41 12.99 -12.24
N ASP A 117 5.29 11.96 -13.08
CA ASP A 117 4.41 11.97 -14.24
C ASP A 117 2.94 12.08 -13.83
N LEU A 118 2.54 11.34 -12.78
CA LEU A 118 1.18 11.42 -12.23
C LEU A 118 0.87 12.84 -11.76
N LEU A 119 1.73 13.44 -10.91
CA LEU A 119 1.46 14.77 -10.35
C LEU A 119 1.45 15.86 -11.42
N ALA A 120 2.21 15.69 -12.50
CA ALA A 120 2.26 16.65 -13.60
C ALA A 120 1.05 16.54 -14.55
N ARG A 121 0.52 15.33 -14.77
CA ARG A 121 -0.44 15.06 -15.87
C ARG A 121 -1.80 14.56 -15.41
N ASN A 122 -1.88 13.95 -14.23
CA ASN A 122 -3.09 13.41 -13.63
C ASN A 122 -3.11 13.58 -12.09
N PRO A 123 -2.97 14.81 -11.55
CA PRO A 123 -2.87 15.04 -10.10
C PRO A 123 -4.15 14.65 -9.34
N ALA A 124 -5.30 14.60 -10.02
CA ALA A 124 -6.56 14.16 -9.45
C ALA A 124 -6.72 12.62 -9.42
N ASN A 125 -5.77 11.88 -9.98
CA ASN A 125 -5.84 10.43 -10.16
C ASN A 125 -7.13 9.96 -10.85
N ALA A 126 -7.55 10.66 -11.91
CA ALA A 126 -8.76 10.33 -12.66
C ALA A 126 -8.59 9.04 -13.49
N ALA A 127 -9.68 8.28 -13.64
CA ALA A 127 -9.71 7.03 -14.40
C ALA A 127 -9.28 7.14 -15.86
N SER A 128 -9.57 8.29 -16.48
CA SER A 128 -9.20 8.62 -17.87
C SER A 128 -7.73 9.01 -18.04
N GLY A 129 -6.97 9.17 -16.96
CA GLY A 129 -5.56 9.54 -17.02
C GLY A 129 -4.67 8.39 -17.52
N ALA A 130 -3.65 8.72 -18.31
CA ALA A 130 -2.70 7.74 -18.85
C ALA A 130 -1.77 7.16 -17.77
N THR A 131 -1.33 8.01 -16.84
CA THR A 131 -0.60 7.58 -15.63
C THR A 131 -1.59 7.59 -14.46
N ARG A 132 -1.63 6.50 -13.71
CA ARG A 132 -2.58 6.30 -12.61
C ARG A 132 -1.88 5.74 -11.39
N ALA A 133 -2.31 6.21 -10.23
CA ALA A 133 -1.92 5.69 -8.93
C ALA A 133 -2.98 4.71 -8.42
N TYR A 134 -2.49 3.64 -7.84
CA TYR A 134 -3.27 2.63 -7.15
C TYR A 134 -2.75 2.56 -5.72
N PHE A 135 -3.61 2.81 -4.77
CA PHE A 135 -3.34 2.84 -3.34
C PHE A 135 -3.84 1.56 -2.67
N SER A 136 -3.35 1.30 -1.47
CA SER A 136 -3.88 0.26 -0.58
C SER A 136 -5.34 0.53 -0.17
N PHE A 137 -5.79 1.78 -0.24
CA PHE A 137 -7.18 2.17 0.00
C PHE A 137 -7.98 2.17 -1.30
N THR A 138 -9.01 1.32 -1.37
CA THR A 138 -9.88 1.17 -2.54
C THR A 138 -10.49 2.50 -2.99
N ASP A 139 -11.00 3.29 -2.04
CA ASP A 139 -11.67 4.56 -2.34
C ASP A 139 -10.73 5.60 -2.98
N ALA A 140 -9.41 5.44 -2.86
CA ALA A 140 -8.44 6.31 -3.51
C ALA A 140 -8.06 5.85 -4.94
N ASN A 141 -8.57 4.70 -5.38
CA ASN A 141 -8.22 4.09 -6.66
C ASN A 141 -9.16 4.58 -7.76
N PRO A 142 -8.64 4.83 -8.97
CA PRO A 142 -9.42 5.39 -10.07
C PRO A 142 -10.52 4.47 -10.58
N ASP A 143 -10.45 3.18 -10.28
CA ASP A 143 -11.40 2.15 -10.69
C ASP A 143 -12.26 1.64 -9.53
N ASP A 144 -12.12 2.19 -8.32
CA ASP A 144 -12.79 1.73 -7.10
C ASP A 144 -12.56 0.23 -6.80
N LEU A 145 -11.46 -0.34 -7.31
CA LEU A 145 -11.08 -1.73 -7.05
C LEU A 145 -9.90 -1.82 -6.09
N ALA A 146 -9.87 -2.87 -5.28
CA ALA A 146 -8.75 -3.17 -4.41
C ALA A 146 -7.53 -3.64 -5.23
N SER A 147 -6.52 -2.79 -5.36
CA SER A 147 -5.25 -3.11 -6.01
C SER A 147 -4.28 -3.83 -5.08
N PHE A 148 -4.46 -3.73 -3.77
CA PHE A 148 -3.67 -4.45 -2.78
C PHE A 148 -4.56 -5.48 -2.09
N ARG A 149 -3.99 -6.64 -1.77
CA ARG A 149 -4.66 -7.66 -0.97
C ARG A 149 -3.67 -8.20 0.06
N TRP A 150 -4.01 -8.12 1.34
CA TRP A 150 -3.28 -8.88 2.36
C TRP A 150 -3.64 -10.36 2.23
N ALA A 151 -2.63 -11.19 2.03
CA ALA A 151 -2.69 -12.63 2.18
C ALA A 151 -1.87 -12.97 3.44
N SER A 152 -2.54 -13.45 4.48
CA SER A 152 -1.82 -14.12 5.57
C SER A 152 -1.51 -15.52 5.09
N PRO A 153 -0.23 -15.95 5.00
CA PRO A 153 0.07 -17.36 4.81
C PRO A 153 -0.40 -18.07 6.08
N GLU A 154 -1.37 -18.96 5.95
CA GLU A 154 -1.74 -19.87 7.04
C GLU A 154 -0.46 -20.61 7.46
N GLY A 155 0.09 -20.27 8.64
CA GLY A 155 1.23 -20.97 9.24
C GLY A 155 2.61 -20.29 9.24
N GLN A 156 2.79 -19.01 8.87
CA GLN A 156 4.05 -18.29 9.13
C GLN A 156 3.85 -16.93 9.80
N ALA A 157 4.53 -16.77 10.94
CA ALA A 157 4.68 -15.62 11.85
C ALA A 157 3.78 -14.39 11.62
N ALA A 158 3.06 -14.00 12.69
CA ALA A 158 2.16 -12.85 12.82
C ALA A 158 2.75 -11.43 12.51
N ASN A 159 3.95 -11.37 11.93
CA ASN A 159 4.73 -10.16 11.68
C ASN A 159 5.18 -10.08 10.20
N ALA A 160 4.74 -11.01 9.35
CA ALA A 160 4.92 -10.99 7.91
C ALA A 160 3.55 -10.89 7.23
N GLU A 161 3.28 -9.75 6.61
CA GLU A 161 2.09 -9.57 5.77
C GLU A 161 2.51 -9.77 4.32
N LEU A 162 2.01 -10.82 3.67
CA LEU A 162 2.17 -10.94 2.22
C LEU A 162 1.11 -10.03 1.59
N GLY A 163 1.53 -9.00 0.87
CA GLY A 163 0.66 -8.19 0.03
C GLY A 163 0.71 -8.70 -1.41
N GLN A 164 -0.43 -9.05 -2.01
CA GLN A 164 -0.52 -9.16 -3.46
C GLN A 164 -0.89 -7.80 -4.03
N LEU A 165 -0.07 -7.32 -4.97
CA LEU A 165 -0.29 -6.10 -5.73
C LEU A 165 -0.84 -6.48 -7.11
N HIS A 166 -2.07 -6.04 -7.39
CA HIS A 166 -2.70 -6.11 -8.69
C HIS A 166 -2.74 -4.72 -9.31
N LEU A 167 -2.06 -4.55 -10.45
CA LEU A 167 -2.09 -3.31 -11.23
C LEU A 167 -3.01 -3.48 -12.43
N GLY A 168 -4.24 -3.00 -12.30
CA GLY A 168 -5.29 -3.14 -13.32
C GLY A 168 -6.36 -4.18 -12.97
N PRO A 169 -7.32 -4.43 -13.89
CA PRO A 169 -8.44 -5.33 -13.62
C PRO A 169 -7.95 -6.75 -13.26
N PRO A 170 -8.65 -7.44 -12.34
CA PRO A 170 -8.19 -8.70 -11.74
C PRO A 170 -7.97 -9.85 -12.73
N ASP A 171 -8.53 -9.77 -13.95
CA ASP A 171 -8.50 -10.84 -14.95
C ASP A 171 -7.29 -10.80 -15.91
N ALA A 172 -6.36 -9.85 -15.77
CA ALA A 172 -5.27 -9.66 -16.74
C ALA A 172 -4.03 -10.55 -16.51
N GLY A 173 -3.97 -11.41 -15.48
CA GLY A 173 -2.83 -12.31 -15.26
C GLY A 173 -1.51 -11.60 -14.92
N HIS A 174 -1.58 -10.40 -14.34
CA HIS A 174 -0.45 -9.50 -14.10
C HIS A 174 -0.29 -9.17 -12.61
N ALA A 175 -0.08 -10.18 -11.76
CA ALA A 175 0.09 -9.97 -10.33
C ALA A 175 1.58 -9.79 -9.98
N ALA A 176 1.89 -8.70 -9.27
CA ALA A 176 3.13 -8.57 -8.52
C ALA A 176 2.92 -9.08 -7.10
N THR A 177 3.92 -9.75 -6.53
CA THR A 177 3.89 -10.14 -5.11
C THR A 177 4.85 -9.25 -4.33
N ILE A 178 4.33 -8.56 -3.33
CA ILE A 178 5.12 -7.80 -2.37
C ILE A 178 5.02 -8.42 -0.98
N SER A 179 6.14 -8.85 -0.43
CA SER A 179 6.21 -9.29 0.97
C SER A 179 6.63 -8.10 1.84
N LEU A 180 5.88 -7.85 2.91
CA LEU A 180 6.14 -6.77 3.86
C LEU A 180 6.30 -7.35 5.26
N SER A 181 7.37 -6.96 5.96
CA SER A 181 7.57 -7.36 7.34
C SER A 181 8.32 -6.30 8.12
N PHE A 182 7.94 -6.08 9.38
CA PHE A 182 8.72 -5.23 10.27
C PHE A 182 9.82 -6.09 10.93
N GLY A 183 11.06 -5.63 10.79
CA GLY A 183 12.20 -6.17 11.55
C GLY A 183 12.19 -5.64 12.97
N ALA A 184 12.59 -6.49 13.92
CA ALA A 184 12.90 -6.11 15.29
C ALA A 184 14.23 -5.33 15.37
#